data_AF-A0A8T4QX74-F1
#
_entry.id   AF-A0A8T4QX74-F1
#
_cell.length_a   1.000
_cell.length_b   1.000
_cell.length_c   1.000
_cell.angle_alpha   90.00
_cell.angle_beta   90.00
_cell.angle_gamma   90.00
#
_symmetry.space_group_name_H-M   'P 1'
#
loop_
_entity.id
_entity.type
_entity.pdbx_description
1 polymer ?
#
loop_
_entity_poly.entity_id
_entity_poly.type
_entity_poly.pdbx_seq_one_letter_code
_entity_poly.pdbx_strand_id
1 'polypeptide(L)'
;MPNWLIHLGLPYIAAKLLRIKNVRLVLLGAIIPDIARLGVLIRKFTYIGQVNTFSYLEPFHSPFMFLLIALTISLLSKQSKKAMQLLVFGGATHFFLDALEKNFGFMKFLFYPFILKTFSFQLFWPESSISILIMAVSTVAILYAITDKKKISYGFKTKNLKIVLPLIIFTLLLPLATQAWVKGNLPYITQFKENKDTLAFSYSDIISTNPLIVRELDFTYEVITDIPLREGDVISMQADLKDNKVHPTKAHIHKDILKFEASILALFIFAFIWFTSKKK
;
A
#
# COMPACT_ATOMS: atom_id res chain seq x y z
N MET A 1 -5.03 0.37 -3.18
CA MET A 1 -4.71 1.11 -4.42
C MET A 1 -3.74 2.22 -4.05
N PRO A 2 -2.77 2.60 -4.88
CA PRO A 2 -1.99 3.79 -4.60
C PRO A 2 -2.95 5.00 -4.62
N ASN A 3 -3.13 5.63 -3.47
CA ASN A 3 -3.74 6.93 -3.33
C ASN A 3 -2.86 7.77 -2.39
N TRP A 4 -1.63 8.02 -2.86
CA TRP A 4 -0.63 8.76 -2.08
C TRP A 4 -1.12 10.13 -1.67
N LEU A 5 -2.09 10.70 -2.38
CA LEU A 5 -2.68 11.98 -2.02
C LEU A 5 -3.45 11.90 -0.70
N ILE A 6 -4.33 10.89 -0.53
CA ILE A 6 -5.02 10.64 0.75
C ILE A 6 -4.01 10.28 1.84
N HIS A 7 -3.08 9.37 1.54
CA HIS A 7 -2.08 8.89 2.49
C HIS A 7 -1.04 9.95 2.87
N LEU A 8 -0.95 11.08 2.18
CA LEU A 8 -0.13 12.23 2.60
C LEU A 8 -0.98 13.34 3.23
N GLY A 9 -2.16 13.63 2.69
CA GLY A 9 -2.98 14.75 3.14
C GLY A 9 -3.60 14.56 4.51
N LEU A 10 -4.11 13.37 4.83
CA LEU A 10 -4.68 13.12 6.15
C LEU A 10 -3.63 13.12 7.28
N PRO A 11 -2.47 12.48 7.14
CA PRO A 11 -1.40 12.62 8.14
C PRO A 11 -0.91 14.05 8.28
N TYR A 12 -0.88 14.84 7.19
CA TYR A 12 -0.60 16.27 7.26
C TYR A 12 -1.63 16.99 8.15
N ILE A 13 -2.93 16.82 7.87
CA ILE A 13 -4.01 17.43 8.66
C ILE A 13 -3.88 17.03 10.13
N ALA A 14 -3.74 15.74 10.41
CA ALA A 14 -3.59 15.23 11.76
C ALA A 14 -2.38 15.84 12.48
N ALA A 15 -1.23 15.94 11.78
CA ALA A 15 -0.04 16.59 12.32
C ALA A 15 -0.25 18.08 12.64
N LYS A 16 -1.03 18.80 11.82
CA LYS A 16 -1.35 20.21 12.05
C LYS A 16 -2.30 20.40 13.23
N LEU A 17 -3.34 19.57 13.34
CA LEU A 17 -4.28 19.58 14.46
C LEU A 17 -3.56 19.31 15.80
N LEU A 18 -2.64 18.34 15.80
CA LEU A 18 -1.82 18.01 16.97
C LEU A 18 -0.60 18.93 17.16
N ARG A 19 -0.48 20.01 16.35
CA ARG A 19 0.61 20.99 16.42
C ARG A 19 2.02 20.37 16.32
N ILE A 20 2.14 19.25 15.61
CA ILE A 20 3.42 18.56 15.37
C ILE A 20 4.32 19.48 14.53
N LYS A 21 5.51 19.78 15.06
CA LYS A 21 6.46 20.68 14.39
C LYS A 21 7.13 20.04 13.16
N ASN A 22 7.43 18.75 13.22
CA ASN A 22 8.16 18.04 12.17
C ASN A 22 7.20 17.16 11.36
N VAL A 23 6.43 17.82 10.50
CA VAL A 23 5.42 17.17 9.65
C VAL A 23 6.06 16.26 8.60
N ARG A 24 7.30 16.52 8.17
CA ARG A 24 7.93 15.70 7.12
C ARG A 24 8.21 14.28 7.56
N LEU A 25 8.61 14.07 8.82
CA LEU A 25 8.77 12.70 9.32
C LEU A 25 7.43 11.98 9.45
N VAL A 26 6.34 12.71 9.70
CA VAL A 26 4.99 12.14 9.64
C VAL A 26 4.65 11.73 8.20
N LEU A 27 4.88 12.61 7.22
CA LEU A 27 4.64 12.31 5.81
C LEU A 27 5.50 11.16 5.28
N LEU A 28 6.78 11.13 5.66
CA LEU A 28 7.68 10.02 5.33
C LEU A 28 7.17 8.72 5.95
N GLY A 29 6.73 8.76 7.22
CA GLY A 29 6.13 7.62 7.88
C GLY A 29 4.91 7.08 7.12
N ALA A 30 4.08 7.98 6.62
CA ALA A 30 2.87 7.62 5.90
C ALA A 30 3.11 7.03 4.51
N ILE A 31 4.20 7.41 3.82
CA ILE A 31 4.48 6.90 2.47
C ILE A 31 5.27 5.58 2.46
N ILE A 32 5.96 5.23 3.57
CA ILE A 32 6.80 4.01 3.64
C ILE A 32 6.02 2.73 3.33
N PRO A 33 4.83 2.46 3.91
CA PRO A 33 4.10 1.22 3.63
C PRO A 33 3.82 1.04 2.12
N ASP A 34 3.63 2.15 1.43
CA ASP A 34 3.27 2.20 0.03
C ASP A 34 4.47 2.05 -0.94
N ILE A 35 5.69 1.87 -0.43
CA ILE A 35 6.87 1.51 -1.25
C ILE A 35 6.59 0.22 -2.05
N ALA A 36 5.80 -0.70 -1.49
CA ALA A 36 5.35 -1.91 -2.17
C ALA A 36 4.65 -1.62 -3.52
N ARG A 37 4.00 -0.46 -3.63
CA ARG A 37 3.28 -0.03 -4.84
C ARG A 37 4.19 0.49 -5.94
N LEU A 38 5.48 0.73 -5.68
CA LEU A 38 6.45 1.04 -6.74
C LEU A 38 6.55 -0.09 -7.78
N GLY A 39 6.31 -1.34 -7.39
CA GLY A 39 6.24 -2.45 -8.34
C GLY A 39 5.15 -2.27 -9.40
N VAL A 40 4.02 -1.67 -9.03
CA VAL A 40 2.93 -1.35 -9.97
C VAL A 40 3.35 -0.25 -10.95
N LEU A 41 4.04 0.78 -10.46
CA LEU A 41 4.59 1.85 -11.30
C LEU A 41 5.60 1.31 -12.31
N ILE A 42 6.56 0.49 -11.84
CA ILE A 42 7.57 -0.11 -12.70
C ILE A 42 6.88 -0.95 -13.79
N ARG A 43 5.95 -1.84 -13.42
CA ARG A 43 5.20 -2.66 -14.37
C ARG A 43 4.50 -1.82 -15.45
N LYS A 44 3.85 -0.72 -15.07
CA LYS A 44 3.08 0.13 -16.00
C LYS A 44 3.98 0.89 -16.99
N PHE A 45 5.20 1.26 -16.60
CA PHE A 45 6.07 2.12 -17.42
C PHE A 45 7.17 1.38 -18.18
N THR A 46 7.67 0.26 -17.67
CA THR A 46 8.83 -0.41 -18.27
C THR A 46 8.45 -1.54 -19.21
N TYR A 47 7.18 -1.99 -19.23
CA TYR A 47 6.72 -3.20 -19.91
C TYR A 47 7.60 -4.44 -19.64
N ILE A 48 8.45 -4.39 -18.61
CA ILE A 48 9.30 -5.51 -18.21
C ILE A 48 8.36 -6.58 -17.69
N GLY A 49 8.21 -7.63 -18.51
CA GLY A 49 7.36 -8.77 -18.22
C GLY A 49 7.72 -9.40 -16.89
N GLN A 50 6.68 -9.68 -16.10
CA GLN A 50 6.62 -10.79 -15.14
C GLN A 50 7.78 -10.94 -14.14
N VAL A 51 8.48 -9.88 -13.73
CA VAL A 51 9.17 -9.97 -12.44
C VAL A 51 8.06 -9.98 -11.40
N ASN A 52 7.76 -11.15 -10.86
CA ASN A 52 6.84 -11.38 -9.75
C ASN A 52 7.41 -10.74 -8.48
N THR A 53 7.43 -9.40 -8.49
CA THR A 53 7.83 -8.61 -7.34
C THR A 53 6.73 -8.55 -6.31
N PHE A 54 5.49 -8.96 -6.62
CA PHE A 54 4.37 -8.83 -5.69
C PHE A 54 4.62 -9.61 -4.39
N SER A 55 4.96 -10.90 -4.51
CA SER A 55 5.28 -11.76 -3.37
C SER A 55 6.46 -11.26 -2.52
N TYR A 56 7.37 -10.46 -3.11
CA TYR A 56 8.50 -9.84 -2.42
C TYR A 56 8.18 -8.44 -1.83
N LEU A 57 7.42 -7.63 -2.57
CA LEU A 57 7.13 -6.24 -2.25
C LEU A 57 5.94 -6.08 -1.31
N GLU A 58 4.90 -6.89 -1.45
CA GLU A 58 3.69 -6.80 -0.62
C GLU A 58 3.98 -6.94 0.88
N PRO A 59 4.91 -7.82 1.34
CA PRO A 59 5.35 -7.83 2.74
C PRO A 59 5.81 -6.48 3.31
N PHE A 60 6.40 -5.58 2.50
CA PHE A 60 6.81 -4.26 2.95
C PHE A 60 5.66 -3.36 3.38
N HIS A 61 4.45 -3.69 2.94
CA HIS A 61 3.21 -3.03 3.34
C HIS A 61 2.65 -3.62 4.66
N SER A 62 3.37 -4.50 5.36
CA SER A 62 2.98 -4.96 6.70
C SER A 62 3.45 -4.01 7.80
N PRO A 63 2.72 -3.92 8.95
CA PRO A 63 3.17 -3.13 10.09
C PRO A 63 4.55 -3.54 10.61
N PHE A 64 4.87 -4.83 10.60
CA PHE A 64 6.18 -5.32 11.04
C PHE A 64 7.32 -4.78 10.15
N MET A 65 7.19 -4.93 8.83
CA MET A 65 8.20 -4.43 7.90
C MET A 65 8.30 -2.90 7.92
N PHE A 66 7.17 -2.21 8.03
CA PHE A 66 7.15 -0.77 8.24
C PHE A 66 7.93 -0.37 9.50
N LEU A 67 7.75 -1.06 10.64
CA LEU A 67 8.45 -0.76 11.88
C LEU A 67 9.97 -0.99 11.75
N LEU A 68 10.42 -2.00 11.01
CA LEU A 68 11.84 -2.21 10.72
C LEU A 68 12.45 -1.05 9.91
N ILE A 69 11.74 -0.58 8.89
CA ILE A 69 12.17 0.58 8.08
C ILE A 69 12.17 1.85 8.93
N ALA A 70 11.11 2.09 9.70
CA ALA A 70 10.99 3.24 10.59
C ALA A 70 12.12 3.24 11.64
N LEU A 71 12.44 2.07 12.21
CA LEU A 71 13.55 1.89 13.13
C LEU A 71 14.87 2.23 12.46
N THR A 72 15.13 1.70 11.26
CA THR A 72 16.33 1.97 10.46
C THR A 72 16.53 3.48 10.24
N ILE A 73 15.51 4.17 9.74
CA ILE A 73 15.55 5.61 9.49
C ILE A 73 15.75 6.38 10.80
N SER A 74 15.08 5.96 11.87
CA SER A 74 15.19 6.62 13.18
C SER A 74 16.59 6.48 13.80
N LEU A 75 17.24 5.32 13.66
CA LEU A 75 18.61 5.10 14.16
C LEU A 75 19.63 5.97 13.44
N LEU A 76 19.36 6.33 12.20
CA LEU A 76 20.17 7.27 11.44
C LEU A 76 19.92 8.74 11.85
N SER A 77 18.89 9.04 12.65
CA SER A 77 18.55 10.40 13.07
C SER A 77 19.36 10.88 14.28
N LYS A 78 19.66 12.19 14.33
CA LYS A 78 20.19 12.84 15.55
C LYS A 78 19.26 12.67 16.77
N GLN A 79 17.94 12.58 16.56
CA GLN A 79 16.90 12.42 17.59
C GLN A 79 16.08 11.15 17.34
N SER A 80 16.70 9.97 17.49
CA SER A 80 16.12 8.68 17.11
C SER A 80 14.72 8.42 17.65
N LYS A 81 14.52 8.55 18.98
CA LYS A 81 13.21 8.32 19.61
C LYS A 81 12.11 9.19 18.99
N LYS A 82 12.39 10.48 18.78
CA LYS A 82 11.44 11.42 18.20
C LYS A 82 11.17 11.11 16.73
N ALA A 83 12.20 10.72 15.98
CA ALA A 83 12.03 10.30 14.60
C ALA A 83 11.14 9.05 14.49
N MET A 84 11.39 8.05 15.33
CA MET A 84 10.57 6.83 15.40
C MET A 84 9.11 7.17 15.69
N GLN A 85 8.83 7.98 16.72
CA GLN A 85 7.47 8.37 17.08
C GLN A 85 6.72 9.05 15.94
N LEU A 86 7.38 9.95 15.21
CA LEU A 86 6.76 10.68 14.10
C LEU A 86 6.55 9.79 12.86
N LEU A 87 7.50 8.92 12.55
CA LEU A 87 7.37 7.94 11.48
C LEU A 87 6.21 6.99 11.79
N VAL A 88 6.18 6.41 13.00
CA VAL A 88 5.11 5.51 13.46
C VAL A 88 3.76 6.20 13.44
N PHE A 89 3.67 7.47 13.85
CA PHE A 89 2.42 8.22 13.75
C PHE A 89 1.92 8.32 12.30
N GLY A 90 2.81 8.63 11.34
CA GLY A 90 2.49 8.64 9.92
C GLY A 90 2.06 7.28 9.39
N GLY A 91 2.81 6.22 9.69
CA GLY A 91 2.47 4.87 9.28
C GLY A 91 1.17 4.35 9.91
N ALA A 92 0.90 4.69 11.17
CA ALA A 92 -0.36 4.35 11.83
C ALA A 92 -1.56 5.03 11.15
N THR A 93 -1.43 6.31 10.77
CA THR A 93 -2.48 6.98 9.99
C THR A 93 -2.69 6.34 8.61
N HIS A 94 -1.60 5.87 7.98
CA HIS A 94 -1.69 5.11 6.72
C HIS A 94 -2.48 3.81 6.91
N PHE A 95 -2.06 2.95 7.84
CA PHE A 95 -2.71 1.67 8.12
C PHE A 95 -4.16 1.84 8.60
N PHE A 96 -4.45 2.90 9.34
CA PHE A 96 -5.81 3.21 9.76
C PHE A 96 -6.70 3.47 8.56
N LEU A 97 -6.29 4.35 7.64
CA LEU A 97 -7.05 4.65 6.43
C LEU A 97 -7.27 3.42 5.57
N ASP A 98 -6.20 2.66 5.44
CA ASP A 98 -6.18 1.41 4.77
C ASP A 98 -7.16 0.37 5.33
N ALA A 99 -7.33 0.34 6.65
CA ALA A 99 -8.29 -0.51 7.31
C ALA A 99 -9.72 -0.06 7.04
N LEU A 100 -10.01 1.21 6.73
CA LEU A 100 -11.36 1.66 6.41
C LEU A 100 -11.85 1.17 5.03
N GLU A 101 -10.91 0.97 4.10
CA GLU A 101 -11.22 0.59 2.72
C GLU A 101 -11.78 -0.83 2.60
N LYS A 102 -12.80 -0.98 1.77
CA LYS A 102 -13.36 -2.27 1.35
C LYS A 102 -12.41 -2.97 0.38
N ASN A 103 -12.17 -4.26 0.63
CA ASN A 103 -11.39 -5.16 -0.21
C ASN A 103 -11.82 -6.62 0.02
N PHE A 104 -11.72 -7.48 -0.99
CA PHE A 104 -12.08 -8.90 -0.85
C PHE A 104 -10.87 -9.80 -0.54
N GLY A 105 -9.67 -9.46 -1.03
CA GLY A 105 -8.50 -10.34 -0.96
C GLY A 105 -7.28 -9.77 -0.25
N PHE A 106 -6.11 -10.22 -0.71
CA PHE A 106 -4.82 -9.75 -0.22
C PHE A 106 -4.66 -8.27 -0.58
N MET A 107 -4.46 -7.42 0.43
CA MET A 107 -4.00 -6.05 0.18
C MET A 107 -3.02 -5.54 1.22
N LYS A 108 -2.98 -6.15 2.44
CA LYS A 108 -2.31 -5.64 3.64
C LYS A 108 -2.07 -6.78 4.66
N PHE A 109 -0.90 -7.42 4.65
CA PHE A 109 -0.60 -8.47 5.64
C PHE A 109 -0.41 -7.87 7.03
N LEU A 110 -1.36 -8.10 7.94
CA LEU A 110 -1.36 -7.48 9.26
C LEU A 110 -0.28 -8.04 10.18
N PHE A 111 -0.06 -9.36 10.12
CA PHE A 111 0.82 -10.10 11.04
C PHE A 111 1.99 -10.80 10.35
N TYR A 112 2.31 -10.41 9.12
CA TYR A 112 3.55 -10.86 8.47
C TYR A 112 4.77 -10.54 9.36
N PRO A 113 5.78 -11.43 9.50
CA PRO A 113 5.97 -12.70 8.79
C PRO A 113 5.34 -13.93 9.48
N PHE A 114 4.55 -13.76 10.53
CA PHE A 114 4.01 -14.88 11.31
C PHE A 114 2.75 -15.47 10.69
N ILE A 115 1.81 -14.60 10.26
CA ILE A 115 0.51 -15.00 9.71
C ILE A 115 0.14 -14.04 8.57
N LEU A 116 -0.30 -14.57 7.42
CA LEU A 116 -0.71 -13.79 6.24
C LEU A 116 -2.19 -13.38 6.28
N LYS A 117 -2.63 -12.85 7.42
CA LYS A 117 -4.00 -12.39 7.59
C LYS A 117 -4.15 -10.94 7.10
N THR A 118 -5.23 -10.63 6.41
CA THR A 118 -5.62 -9.25 6.07
C THR A 118 -6.67 -8.72 7.03
N PHE A 119 -6.78 -7.39 7.09
CA PHE A 119 -7.78 -6.73 7.92
C PHE A 119 -8.34 -5.50 7.23
N SER A 120 -9.64 -5.28 7.44
CA SER A 120 -10.40 -4.13 6.98
C SER A 120 -11.69 -4.01 7.80
N PHE A 121 -12.28 -2.82 7.85
CA PHE A 121 -13.59 -2.51 8.41
C PHE A 121 -14.68 -2.47 7.33
N GLN A 122 -14.30 -2.59 6.05
CA GLN A 122 -15.21 -2.71 4.90
C GLN A 122 -16.16 -1.52 4.73
N LEU A 123 -15.75 -0.31 5.10
CA LEU A 123 -16.64 0.85 5.18
C LEU A 123 -16.96 1.44 3.81
N PHE A 124 -15.97 1.62 2.95
CA PHE A 124 -16.17 2.23 1.63
C PHE A 124 -15.18 1.70 0.58
N TRP A 125 -15.62 1.64 -0.67
CA TRP A 125 -14.74 1.34 -1.80
C TRP A 125 -13.82 2.54 -2.11
N PRO A 126 -12.58 2.33 -2.58
CA PRO A 126 -11.64 3.43 -2.84
C PRO A 126 -12.09 4.47 -3.89
N GLU A 127 -13.09 4.16 -4.71
CA GLU A 127 -13.74 5.04 -5.72
C GLU A 127 -15.05 5.66 -5.26
N SER A 128 -15.49 5.36 -4.03
CA SER A 128 -16.75 5.88 -3.51
C SER A 128 -16.73 7.41 -3.40
N SER A 129 -17.91 8.03 -3.36
CA SER A 129 -18.04 9.48 -3.14
C SER A 129 -17.34 9.96 -1.87
N ILE A 130 -17.30 9.11 -0.83
CA ILE A 130 -16.57 9.38 0.43
C ILE A 130 -15.07 9.44 0.15
N SER A 131 -14.51 8.48 -0.59
CA SER A 131 -13.10 8.47 -0.96
C SER A 131 -12.72 9.68 -1.82
N ILE A 132 -13.61 10.09 -2.74
CA ILE A 132 -13.41 11.29 -3.56
C ILE A 132 -13.40 12.55 -2.68
N LEU A 133 -14.31 12.67 -1.72
CA LEU A 133 -14.33 13.78 -0.76
C LEU A 133 -13.04 13.83 0.07
N ILE A 134 -12.60 12.69 0.61
CA ILE A 134 -11.35 12.59 1.37
C ILE A 134 -10.15 12.97 0.48
N MET A 135 -10.13 12.53 -0.77
CA MET A 135 -9.11 12.91 -1.75
C MET A 135 -9.09 14.42 -2.01
N ALA A 136 -10.25 15.05 -2.20
CA ALA A 136 -10.35 16.50 -2.42
C ALA A 136 -9.81 17.30 -1.21
N VAL A 137 -10.22 16.93 0.00
CA VAL A 137 -9.71 17.54 1.25
C VAL A 137 -8.20 17.32 1.39
N SER A 138 -7.71 16.12 1.08
CA SER A 138 -6.29 15.78 1.15
C SER A 138 -5.47 16.58 0.13
N THR A 139 -6.02 16.85 -1.05
CA THR A 139 -5.42 17.69 -2.08
C THR A 139 -5.19 19.10 -1.55
N VAL A 140 -6.23 19.73 -0.99
CA VAL A 140 -6.15 21.08 -0.42
C VAL A 140 -5.11 21.14 0.71
N ALA A 141 -5.12 20.14 1.59
CA ALA A 141 -4.17 20.03 2.69
C ALA A 141 -2.71 19.95 2.21
N ILE A 142 -2.45 19.15 1.17
CA ILE A 142 -1.11 19.00 0.60
C ILE A 142 -0.66 20.24 -0.15
N LEU A 143 -1.54 20.91 -0.90
CA LEU A 143 -1.22 22.20 -1.50
C LEU A 143 -0.89 23.25 -0.44
N TYR A 144 -1.63 23.27 0.67
CA TYR A 144 -1.31 24.13 1.81
C TYR A 144 0.04 23.76 2.45
N ALA A 145 0.39 22.47 2.52
CA ALA A 145 1.67 21.99 3.04
C ALA A 145 2.87 22.57 2.29
N ILE A 146 2.75 22.82 0.98
CA ILE A 146 3.78 23.48 0.16
C ILE A 146 4.11 24.88 0.69
N THR A 147 3.12 25.60 1.21
CA THR A 147 3.30 26.95 1.76
C THR A 147 3.90 26.95 3.18
N ASP A 148 3.88 25.81 3.87
CA ASP A 148 4.38 25.67 5.24
C ASP A 148 5.92 25.61 5.25
N LYS A 149 6.55 26.78 5.36
CA LYS A 149 8.03 26.95 5.35
C LYS A 149 8.72 26.45 6.63
N LYS A 150 8.07 25.65 7.47
CA LYS A 150 8.67 25.13 8.71
C LYS A 150 9.95 24.34 8.39
N LYS A 151 11.07 24.85 8.92
CA LYS A 151 12.39 24.26 8.76
C LYS A 151 12.55 23.08 9.71
N ILE A 152 13.12 22.00 9.20
CA ILE A 152 13.52 20.84 9.99
C ILE A 152 15.04 20.71 9.87
N SER A 153 15.73 20.73 11.01
CA SER A 153 17.09 20.21 11.07
C SER A 153 17.01 18.69 11.19
N TYR A 154 17.04 17.97 10.07
CA TYR A 154 17.25 16.53 10.09
C TYR A 154 18.74 16.28 9.89
N GLY A 155 19.43 15.98 10.99
CA GLY A 155 20.82 15.57 10.93
C GLY A 155 20.92 14.06 10.96
N PHE A 156 21.75 13.51 10.09
CA PHE A 156 22.12 12.10 10.13
C PHE A 156 23.25 11.88 11.15
N LYS A 157 23.27 10.70 11.79
CA LYS A 157 24.37 10.21 12.65
C LYS A 157 24.94 8.92 12.05
N THR A 158 26.24 8.92 11.75
CA THR A 158 26.96 7.75 11.20
C THR A 158 27.37 6.73 12.27
N LYS A 159 27.32 7.10 13.56
CA LYS A 159 27.73 6.21 14.68
C LYS A 159 26.96 4.89 14.74
N ASN A 160 25.75 4.84 14.18
CA ASN A 160 24.86 3.67 14.26
C ASN A 160 24.96 2.73 13.06
N LEU A 161 25.88 2.96 12.11
CA LEU A 161 26.00 2.15 10.88
C LEU A 161 26.20 0.65 11.15
N LYS A 162 26.92 0.28 12.21
CA LYS A 162 27.12 -1.13 12.61
C LYS A 162 25.83 -1.87 12.95
N ILE A 163 24.79 -1.15 13.38
CA ILE A 163 23.46 -1.71 13.70
C ILE A 163 22.52 -1.56 12.50
N VAL A 164 22.59 -0.39 11.84
CA VAL A 164 21.75 -0.06 10.69
C VAL A 164 22.01 -1.00 9.51
N LEU A 165 23.27 -1.35 9.21
CA LEU A 165 23.60 -2.22 8.09
C LEU A 165 23.00 -3.63 8.24
N PRO A 166 23.22 -4.36 9.36
CA PRO A 166 22.52 -5.63 9.59
C PRO A 166 21.00 -5.52 9.54
N LEU A 167 20.43 -4.42 10.05
CA LEU A 167 18.99 -4.22 10.04
C LEU A 167 18.44 -4.03 8.62
N ILE A 168 19.15 -3.28 7.76
CA ILE A 168 18.81 -3.14 6.34
C ILE A 168 18.87 -4.50 5.65
N ILE A 169 19.96 -5.25 5.85
CA ILE A 169 20.13 -6.58 5.27
C ILE A 169 18.99 -7.51 5.71
N PHE A 170 18.69 -7.56 7.01
CA PHE A 170 17.57 -8.33 7.54
C PHE A 170 16.23 -7.93 6.92
N THR A 171 15.97 -6.63 6.82
CA THR A 171 14.74 -6.09 6.23
C THR A 171 14.61 -6.47 4.74
N LEU A 172 15.71 -6.51 3.99
CA LEU A 172 15.69 -6.89 2.57
C LEU A 172 15.63 -8.41 2.35
N LEU A 173 16.27 -9.19 3.22
CA LEU A 173 16.32 -10.66 3.12
C LEU A 173 15.06 -11.34 3.63
N LEU A 174 14.34 -10.77 4.59
CA LEU A 174 13.17 -11.43 5.17
C LEU A 174 12.03 -11.68 4.15
N PRO A 175 11.62 -10.71 3.30
CA PRO A 175 10.67 -10.98 2.22
C PRO A 175 11.18 -11.95 1.17
N LEU A 176 12.50 -11.98 0.93
CA LEU A 176 13.11 -12.94 0.02
C LEU A 176 13.02 -14.37 0.58
N ALA A 177 13.34 -14.54 1.86
CA ALA A 177 13.31 -15.83 2.56
C ALA A 177 11.89 -16.40 2.70
N THR A 178 10.86 -15.55 2.74
CA THR A 178 9.45 -15.96 2.88
C THR A 178 8.67 -15.93 1.57
N GLN A 179 9.31 -15.55 0.45
CA GLN A 179 8.64 -15.30 -0.83
C GLN A 179 7.82 -16.51 -1.32
N ALA A 180 8.38 -17.72 -1.22
CA ALA A 180 7.70 -18.94 -1.65
C ALA A 180 6.44 -19.22 -0.81
N TRP A 181 6.52 -19.00 0.51
CA TRP A 181 5.38 -19.15 1.41
C TRP A 181 4.30 -18.12 1.12
N VAL A 182 4.66 -16.85 0.93
CA VAL A 182 3.71 -15.80 0.52
C VAL A 182 3.03 -16.19 -0.78
N LYS A 183 3.81 -16.50 -1.83
CA LYS A 183 3.30 -16.83 -3.17
C LYS A 183 2.32 -18.01 -3.14
N GLY A 184 2.62 -19.07 -2.38
CA GLY A 184 1.76 -20.25 -2.27
C GLY A 184 0.42 -20.01 -1.57
N ASN A 185 0.30 -18.94 -0.78
CA ASN A 185 -0.92 -18.62 -0.05
C ASN A 185 -1.73 -17.48 -0.68
N LEU A 186 -1.15 -16.66 -1.56
CA LEU A 186 -1.80 -15.47 -2.16
C LEU A 186 -3.25 -15.69 -2.63
N PRO A 187 -3.58 -16.75 -3.40
CA PRO A 187 -4.94 -16.94 -3.91
C PRO A 187 -6.01 -17.14 -2.82
N TYR A 188 -5.62 -17.63 -1.64
CA TYR A 188 -6.51 -18.07 -0.56
C TYR A 188 -6.62 -17.07 0.59
N ILE A 189 -5.88 -15.95 0.53
CA ILE A 189 -5.86 -14.98 1.61
C ILE A 189 -7.13 -14.11 1.53
N THR A 190 -8.02 -14.31 2.50
CA THR A 190 -9.24 -13.51 2.65
C THR A 190 -9.29 -12.84 4.02
N GLN A 191 -10.14 -11.81 4.14
CA GLN A 191 -10.28 -11.03 5.37
C GLN A 191 -10.75 -11.86 6.60
N PHE A 192 -11.45 -12.97 6.38
CA PHE A 192 -12.12 -13.72 7.45
C PHE A 192 -12.07 -15.25 7.34
N LYS A 193 -11.55 -15.82 6.25
CA LYS A 193 -11.46 -17.27 6.04
C LYS A 193 -10.11 -17.66 5.46
N GLU A 194 -9.44 -18.60 6.11
CA GLU A 194 -8.29 -19.34 5.57
C GLU A 194 -8.77 -20.69 5.00
N ASN A 195 -9.92 -20.70 4.29
CA ASN A 195 -10.37 -21.91 3.63
C ASN A 195 -9.64 -22.04 2.29
N LYS A 196 -8.98 -23.18 2.06
CA LYS A 196 -8.31 -23.49 0.78
C LYS A 196 -9.28 -23.64 -0.40
N ASP A 197 -10.58 -23.63 -0.16
CA ASP A 197 -11.58 -23.66 -1.24
C ASP A 197 -12.12 -22.27 -1.59
N THR A 198 -11.82 -21.24 -0.79
CA THR A 198 -12.27 -19.87 -1.04
C THR A 198 -11.12 -19.02 -1.54
N LEU A 199 -11.29 -18.47 -2.73
CA LEU A 199 -10.37 -17.55 -3.37
C LEU A 199 -10.82 -16.10 -3.15
N ALA A 200 -9.85 -15.19 -3.12
CA ALA A 200 -10.13 -13.77 -3.14
C ALA A 200 -9.23 -13.01 -4.09
N PHE A 201 -9.89 -12.20 -4.90
CA PHE A 201 -9.34 -11.49 -6.04
C PHE A 201 -9.36 -9.98 -5.77
N SER A 202 -8.23 -9.32 -6.02
CA SER A 202 -7.97 -7.93 -5.71
C SER A 202 -7.46 -7.20 -6.96
N TYR A 203 -8.35 -6.46 -7.64
CA TYR A 203 -8.01 -5.68 -8.84
C TYR A 203 -7.48 -6.56 -9.97
N SER A 204 -8.19 -7.65 -10.25
CA SER A 204 -7.90 -8.60 -11.32
C SER A 204 -8.31 -8.07 -12.68
N ASP A 205 -7.53 -8.41 -13.70
CA ASP A 205 -7.80 -8.02 -15.09
C ASP A 205 -8.62 -9.09 -15.80
N ILE A 206 -9.61 -8.67 -16.60
CA ILE A 206 -10.33 -9.56 -17.49
C ILE A 206 -9.59 -9.67 -18.83
N ILE A 207 -9.08 -10.86 -19.13
CA ILE A 207 -8.25 -11.12 -20.31
C ILE A 207 -9.11 -11.54 -21.52
N SER A 208 -10.16 -12.32 -21.26
CA SER A 208 -11.04 -12.90 -22.27
C SER A 208 -12.43 -13.04 -21.69
N THR A 209 -13.45 -12.87 -22.52
CA THR A 209 -14.87 -13.03 -22.13
C THR A 209 -15.52 -14.30 -22.68
N ASN A 210 -14.85 -15.02 -23.60
CA ASN A 210 -15.35 -16.30 -24.13
C ASN A 210 -14.19 -17.29 -24.44
N PRO A 211 -13.83 -18.21 -23.51
CA PRO A 211 -14.34 -18.32 -22.14
C PRO A 211 -13.90 -17.13 -21.27
N LEU A 212 -14.62 -16.87 -20.17
CA LEU A 212 -14.28 -15.81 -19.23
C LEU A 212 -13.00 -16.20 -18.44
N ILE A 213 -11.90 -15.50 -18.72
CA ILE A 213 -10.61 -15.72 -18.08
C ILE A 213 -10.20 -14.47 -17.33
N VAL A 214 -9.97 -14.64 -16.03
CA VAL A 214 -9.52 -13.57 -15.13
C VAL A 214 -8.06 -13.81 -14.76
N ARG A 215 -7.25 -12.75 -14.86
CA ARG A 215 -5.87 -12.73 -14.38
C ARG A 215 -5.84 -12.19 -12.97
N GLU A 216 -5.43 -13.02 -12.03
CA GLU A 216 -5.12 -12.58 -10.66
C GLU A 216 -3.63 -12.78 -10.39
N LEU A 217 -2.89 -11.67 -10.32
CA LEU A 217 -1.43 -11.66 -10.20
C LEU A 217 -0.75 -12.50 -11.30
N ASP A 218 -0.25 -13.69 -10.94
CA ASP A 218 0.43 -14.64 -11.82
C ASP A 218 -0.43 -15.83 -12.22
N PHE A 219 -1.67 -15.88 -11.72
CA PHE A 219 -2.58 -16.98 -11.93
C PHE A 219 -3.68 -16.55 -12.91
N THR A 220 -4.11 -17.49 -13.73
CA THR A 220 -5.26 -17.32 -14.61
C THR A 220 -6.32 -18.31 -14.20
N TYR A 221 -7.55 -17.82 -14.08
CA TYR A 221 -8.69 -18.60 -13.66
C TYR A 221 -9.79 -18.52 -14.71
N GLU A 222 -10.37 -19.67 -15.07
CA GLU A 222 -11.65 -19.70 -15.77
C GLU A 222 -12.75 -19.41 -14.74
N VAL A 223 -13.52 -18.36 -14.99
CA VAL A 223 -14.57 -17.89 -14.09
C VAL A 223 -15.92 -18.18 -14.71
N ILE A 224 -16.82 -18.81 -13.95
CA ILE A 224 -18.22 -19.02 -14.35
C ILE A 224 -19.08 -18.03 -13.58
N THR A 225 -19.69 -17.09 -14.28
CA THR A 225 -20.55 -16.07 -13.67
C THR A 225 -21.58 -15.54 -14.66
N ASP A 226 -22.74 -15.15 -14.15
CA ASP A 226 -23.77 -14.43 -14.90
C ASP A 226 -23.55 -12.91 -14.90
N ILE A 227 -22.50 -12.43 -14.21
CA ILE A 227 -22.17 -11.00 -14.14
C ILE A 227 -21.69 -10.55 -15.53
N PRO A 228 -22.31 -9.51 -16.13
CA PRO A 228 -21.88 -9.00 -17.42
C PRO A 228 -20.54 -8.28 -17.26
N LEU A 229 -19.48 -8.88 -17.79
CA LEU A 229 -18.11 -8.40 -17.71
C LEU A 229 -17.56 -8.14 -19.11
N ARG A 230 -16.69 -7.13 -19.24
CA ARG A 230 -16.05 -6.74 -20.50
C ARG A 230 -14.54 -6.92 -20.41
N GLU A 231 -13.90 -7.15 -21.56
CA GLU A 231 -12.44 -7.12 -21.63
C GLU A 231 -11.92 -5.73 -21.23
N GLY A 232 -10.91 -5.72 -20.36
CA GLY A 232 -10.38 -4.50 -19.76
C GLY A 232 -11.10 -4.00 -18.51
N ASP A 233 -12.21 -4.61 -18.09
CA ASP A 233 -12.75 -4.35 -16.75
C ASP A 233 -11.75 -4.82 -15.68
N VAL A 234 -11.69 -4.07 -14.59
CA VAL A 234 -10.92 -4.43 -13.39
C VAL A 234 -11.89 -4.83 -12.30
N ILE A 235 -11.71 -6.01 -11.72
CA ILE A 235 -12.67 -6.58 -10.77
C ILE A 235 -12.01 -6.99 -9.46
N SER A 236 -12.75 -6.87 -8.37
CA SER A 236 -12.44 -7.56 -7.12
C SER A 236 -13.57 -8.53 -6.81
N MET A 237 -13.24 -9.75 -6.41
CA MET A 237 -14.26 -10.74 -6.06
C MET A 237 -13.83 -11.68 -4.95
N GLN A 238 -14.81 -12.23 -4.27
CA GLN A 238 -14.67 -13.42 -3.44
C GLN A 238 -15.32 -14.57 -4.20
N ALA A 239 -14.68 -15.72 -4.27
CA ALA A 239 -15.14 -16.83 -5.07
C ALA A 239 -14.82 -18.17 -4.41
N ASP A 240 -15.59 -19.20 -4.74
CA ASP A 240 -15.28 -20.58 -4.37
C ASP A 240 -14.68 -21.32 -5.56
N LEU A 241 -13.68 -22.17 -5.30
CA LEU A 241 -13.07 -23.04 -6.30
C LEU A 241 -13.83 -24.38 -6.30
N LYS A 242 -14.45 -24.72 -7.43
CA LYS A 242 -15.15 -26.01 -7.64
C LYS A 242 -14.78 -26.57 -9.01
N ASP A 243 -14.38 -27.83 -9.07
CA ASP A 243 -14.02 -28.51 -10.33
C ASP A 243 -13.00 -27.74 -11.19
N ASN A 244 -12.00 -27.13 -10.55
CA ASN A 244 -11.00 -26.25 -11.16
C ASN A 244 -11.56 -24.97 -11.82
N LYS A 245 -12.81 -24.62 -11.54
CA LYS A 245 -13.46 -23.39 -12.01
C LYS A 245 -13.81 -22.49 -10.85
N VAL A 246 -13.76 -21.19 -11.10
CA VAL A 246 -13.99 -20.16 -10.10
C VAL A 246 -15.43 -19.68 -10.19
N HIS A 247 -16.15 -19.78 -9.08
CA HIS A 247 -17.54 -19.37 -8.95
C HIS A 247 -17.64 -18.16 -8.01
N PRO A 248 -17.84 -16.94 -8.54
CA PRO A 248 -17.91 -15.74 -7.71
C PRO A 248 -19.10 -15.78 -6.76
N THR A 249 -18.86 -15.52 -5.49
CA THR A 249 -19.90 -15.34 -4.46
C THR A 249 -20.22 -13.87 -4.22
N LYS A 250 -19.21 -13.00 -4.41
CA LYS A 250 -19.34 -11.54 -4.38
C LYS A 250 -18.39 -10.96 -5.41
N ALA A 251 -18.82 -9.93 -6.12
CA ALA A 251 -17.96 -9.20 -7.04
C ALA A 251 -18.21 -7.71 -6.98
N HIS A 252 -17.20 -6.96 -7.37
CA HIS A 252 -17.23 -5.51 -7.47
C HIS A 252 -16.40 -5.09 -8.68
N ILE A 253 -17.02 -4.32 -9.58
CA ILE A 253 -16.38 -3.82 -10.79
C ILE A 253 -15.86 -2.42 -10.47
N HIS A 254 -14.55 -2.24 -10.59
CA HIS A 254 -13.89 -0.97 -10.32
C HIS A 254 -14.09 -0.02 -11.49
N LYS A 255 -14.50 1.21 -11.17
CA LYS A 255 -14.49 2.29 -12.16
C LYS A 255 -13.11 2.94 -12.14
N ASP A 256 -12.50 3.06 -13.32
CA ASP A 256 -11.20 3.70 -13.43
C ASP A 256 -11.37 5.21 -13.17
N ILE A 257 -11.01 5.62 -11.96
CA ILE A 257 -10.91 7.01 -11.54
C ILE A 257 -9.42 7.33 -11.57
N LEU A 258 -9.04 8.55 -12.00
CA LEU A 258 -7.69 9.17 -12.14
C LEU A 258 -6.74 9.06 -10.91
N LYS A 259 -6.79 7.96 -10.16
CA LYS A 259 -6.12 7.66 -8.89
C LYS A 259 -4.62 7.47 -9.11
N PHE A 260 -4.23 6.95 -10.26
CA PHE A 260 -2.84 6.73 -10.61
C PHE A 260 -2.12 8.06 -10.85
N GLU A 261 -2.69 8.91 -11.69
CA GLU A 261 -2.19 10.26 -11.99
C GLU A 261 -2.14 11.11 -10.72
N ALA A 262 -3.19 11.04 -9.90
CA ALA A 262 -3.26 11.71 -8.60
C ALA A 262 -2.15 11.23 -7.64
N SER A 263 -1.82 9.94 -7.65
CA SER A 263 -0.73 9.40 -6.83
C SER A 263 0.63 9.90 -7.32
N ILE A 264 0.91 9.87 -8.62
CA ILE A 264 2.16 10.39 -9.17
C ILE A 264 2.33 11.87 -8.79
N LEU A 265 1.28 12.68 -8.96
CA LEU A 265 1.29 14.09 -8.56
C LEU A 265 1.60 14.24 -7.07
N ALA A 266 0.99 13.44 -6.20
CA ALA A 266 1.25 13.47 -4.77
C ALA A 266 2.71 13.13 -4.42
N LEU A 267 3.35 12.20 -5.14
CA LEU A 267 4.78 11.90 -4.96
C LEU A 267 5.65 13.11 -5.34
N PHE A 268 5.36 13.76 -6.45
CA PHE A 268 6.07 14.97 -6.86
C PHE A 268 5.92 16.08 -5.82
N ILE A 269 4.72 16.28 -5.27
CA ILE A 269 4.49 17.27 -4.22
C ILE A 269 5.24 16.89 -2.94
N PHE A 270 5.23 15.62 -2.54
CA PHE A 270 6.02 15.15 -1.39
C PHE A 270 7.51 15.41 -1.58
N ALA A 271 8.07 15.06 -2.74
CA ALA A 271 9.46 15.35 -3.08
C ALA A 271 9.75 16.85 -3.03
N PHE A 272 8.86 17.68 -3.59
CA PHE A 272 8.97 19.13 -3.53
C PHE A 272 9.01 19.64 -2.09
N ILE A 273 8.07 19.22 -1.23
CA ILE A 273 8.04 19.58 0.21
C ILE A 273 9.32 19.13 0.92
N TRP A 274 9.85 17.97 0.55
CA TRP A 274 11.06 17.41 1.14
C TRP A 274 12.33 18.22 0.76
N PHE A 275 12.48 18.56 -0.53
CA PHE A 275 13.71 19.15 -1.07
C PHE A 275 13.75 20.68 -1.09
N THR A 276 12.63 21.39 -1.29
CA THR A 276 12.60 22.87 -1.38
C THR A 276 12.67 23.58 -0.03
N SER A 277 12.55 22.81 1.04
CA SER A 277 12.87 23.24 2.38
C SER A 277 14.33 23.68 2.49
N LYS A 278 14.57 24.96 2.82
CA LYS A 278 15.90 25.47 3.19
C LYS A 278 16.58 24.56 4.22
N LYS A 279 17.66 23.88 3.81
CA LYS A 279 18.66 23.29 4.72
C LYS A 279 19.35 24.44 5.48
N LYS A 280 19.56 24.25 6.78
CA LYS A 280 20.61 24.96 7.52
C LYS A 280 21.73 23.96 7.74
#